data_AF-A0A565BFJ1-F1
#
_entry.id   AF-A0A565BFJ1-F1
#
_cell.length_a   1.000
_cell.length_b   1.000
_cell.length_c   1.000
_cell.angle_alpha   90.00
_cell.angle_beta   90.00
_cell.angle_gamma   90.00
#
_symmetry.space_group_name_H-M   'P 1'
#
loop_
_entity.id
_entity.type
_entity.pdbx_description
1 polymer ?
#
loop_
_entity_poly.entity_id
_entity_poly.type
_entity_poly.pdbx_seq_one_letter_code
_entity_poly.pdbx_strand_id
1 'polypeptide(L)'
;MCSIQRIPIRLSVWFQVWFDFGSVFPISIGLVSLASSRSISDSVRLRFSGLTGMFLFSWVKTGNVYSSRFTFCCRELGERFFRNELPEFIPEESTGEETVSEGEDSLTKLLSLPYRSFSDKLQRHAFSLKDTIVLETWERSGKRVRDYNLYTGVLGTAYLLFKSYQVTRNEDDLKLCLEIVEACDVASRDSERVTFLCGYAGVCALGSVVAKCIGDDQLQDRYLARFREIRLPSGLPCELLYGRAGYLWACLFLNKHIGKDSVSSARMRSVVEEIFREGRQLGKRGECPLMFEWHGKKYWGAAHGLAGIMHVLMHMELEPDEIQDVKGTLRYMIQNRFPSGNYLSSEGSKSDRLVHWCHGAPGVALTLVKAAQAFVEAAMEAGEVVWNQGLLTRVGICHGISGNTYVFHSLYRLTGKPKYLYRAKAFASFLLDKAEKLIAEGKMHGGDRPFSLFEGIGGMSYMFLDMNDPTQALFPGYEL
;
A
#
# COMPACT_ATOMS: atom_id res chain seq x y z
N MET A 1 -69.55 7.82 7.73
CA MET A 1 -69.81 7.34 6.34
C MET A 1 -69.82 8.58 5.46
N CYS A 2 -69.00 8.79 4.43
CA CYS A 2 -68.24 7.89 3.55
C CYS A 2 -66.89 8.53 3.20
N SER A 3 -65.81 7.73 3.17
CA SER A 3 -64.46 8.11 2.77
C SER A 3 -64.26 7.95 1.25
N ILE A 4 -63.63 8.93 0.62
CA ILE A 4 -63.28 8.94 -0.81
C ILE A 4 -62.07 8.03 -1.05
N GLN A 5 -62.25 6.96 -1.84
CA GLN A 5 -61.15 6.14 -2.39
C GLN A 5 -60.58 6.80 -3.65
N ARG A 6 -59.24 6.92 -3.73
CA ARG A 6 -58.51 7.27 -4.96
C ARG A 6 -58.04 5.99 -5.65
N ILE A 7 -58.40 5.83 -6.93
CA ILE A 7 -57.95 4.74 -7.81
C ILE A 7 -56.59 5.11 -8.41
N PRO A 8 -55.54 4.25 -8.34
CA PRO A 8 -54.28 4.51 -9.02
C PRO A 8 -54.32 4.03 -10.48
N ILE A 9 -53.97 4.93 -11.42
CA ILE A 9 -53.76 4.65 -12.84
C ILE A 9 -52.35 4.02 -12.99
N ARG A 10 -52.26 2.81 -13.57
CA ARG A 10 -50.98 2.20 -13.98
C ARG A 10 -50.66 2.59 -15.43
N LEU A 11 -49.52 3.24 -15.64
CA LEU A 11 -48.89 3.40 -16.97
C LEU A 11 -47.77 2.38 -17.10
N SER A 12 -47.85 1.53 -18.12
CA SER A 12 -46.78 0.60 -18.54
C SER A 12 -46.00 1.20 -19.69
N VAL A 13 -44.69 1.42 -19.50
CA VAL A 13 -43.77 1.89 -20.55
C VAL A 13 -42.84 0.73 -20.92
N TRP A 14 -42.82 0.37 -22.20
CA TRP A 14 -41.89 -0.63 -22.75
C TRP A 14 -40.65 0.09 -23.30
N PHE A 15 -39.45 -0.34 -22.92
CA PHE A 15 -38.19 0.13 -23.52
C PHE A 15 -37.64 -0.93 -24.46
N GLN A 16 -37.35 -0.53 -25.70
CA GLN A 16 -36.69 -1.36 -26.70
C GLN A 16 -35.25 -0.84 -26.83
N VAL A 17 -34.25 -1.61 -26.38
CA VAL A 17 -32.83 -1.25 -26.48
C VAL A 17 -32.27 -1.86 -27.76
N TRP A 18 -31.71 -1.03 -28.63
CA TRP A 18 -30.97 -1.47 -29.81
C TRP A 18 -29.48 -1.57 -29.47
N PHE A 19 -28.85 -2.71 -29.79
CA PHE A 19 -27.40 -2.89 -29.79
C PHE A 19 -26.95 -3.05 -31.24
N ASP A 20 -26.08 -2.16 -31.74
CA ASP A 20 -25.38 -2.34 -33.01
C ASP A 20 -24.23 -3.35 -32.84
N PHE A 21 -24.55 -4.60 -32.49
CA PHE A 21 -23.66 -5.75 -32.63
C PHE A 21 -24.49 -7.03 -32.73
N GLY A 22 -25.01 -7.34 -33.93
CA GLY A 22 -25.17 -8.68 -34.51
C GLY A 22 -25.80 -9.86 -33.75
N SER A 23 -26.35 -9.73 -32.54
CA SER A 23 -27.03 -10.84 -31.84
C SER A 23 -27.96 -10.35 -30.73
N VAL A 24 -29.20 -10.86 -30.73
CA VAL A 24 -30.28 -10.47 -29.81
C VAL A 24 -30.34 -11.45 -28.63
N PHE A 25 -30.23 -10.94 -27.40
CA PHE A 25 -30.65 -11.66 -26.19
C PHE A 25 -31.78 -10.88 -25.50
N PRO A 26 -32.92 -11.51 -25.17
CA PRO A 26 -33.97 -10.87 -24.40
C PRO A 26 -33.57 -10.81 -22.92
N ILE A 27 -33.49 -9.61 -22.33
CA ILE A 27 -33.32 -9.41 -20.89
C ILE A 27 -34.64 -8.87 -20.31
N SER A 28 -35.18 -9.55 -19.30
CA SER A 28 -36.31 -9.05 -18.51
C SER A 28 -35.80 -8.18 -17.37
N ILE A 29 -36.29 -6.94 -17.26
CA ILE A 29 -35.98 -6.02 -16.14
C ILE A 29 -37.18 -5.99 -15.20
N GLY A 30 -36.95 -6.24 -13.91
CA GLY A 30 -37.98 -6.17 -12.87
C GLY A 30 -38.40 -4.73 -12.56
N LEU A 31 -39.70 -4.54 -12.29
CA LEU A 31 -40.32 -3.24 -11.98
C LEU A 31 -39.68 -2.53 -10.78
N VAL A 32 -39.40 -1.23 -10.93
CA VAL A 32 -39.13 -0.31 -9.81
C VAL A 32 -40.36 0.57 -9.59
N SER A 33 -40.91 0.56 -8.37
CA SER A 33 -41.97 1.47 -7.95
C SER A 33 -41.36 2.79 -7.48
N LEU A 34 -41.75 3.91 -8.11
CA LEU A 34 -41.36 5.26 -7.68
C LEU A 34 -42.58 5.98 -7.08
N ALA A 35 -42.50 6.35 -5.81
CA ALA A 35 -43.48 7.19 -5.12
C ALA A 35 -42.98 8.65 -5.03
N SER A 36 -43.73 9.54 -5.67
CA SER A 36 -43.87 11.00 -5.48
C SER A 36 -42.65 11.92 -5.28
N SER A 37 -42.47 12.78 -6.29
CA SER A 37 -42.23 14.23 -6.24
C SER A 37 -41.25 14.81 -5.20
N ARG A 38 -39.96 14.80 -5.54
CA ARG A 38 -38.97 15.89 -5.37
C ARG A 38 -37.73 15.50 -6.20
N SER A 39 -36.94 16.45 -6.68
CA SER A 39 -35.76 16.18 -7.49
C SER A 39 -34.74 15.38 -6.67
N ILE A 40 -34.52 14.11 -7.01
CA ILE A 40 -33.50 13.27 -6.38
C ILE A 40 -32.48 12.88 -7.45
N SER A 41 -31.21 13.20 -7.21
CA SER A 41 -30.08 12.64 -7.95
C SER A 41 -29.78 11.25 -7.38
N ASP A 42 -30.59 10.26 -7.73
CA ASP A 42 -30.35 8.88 -7.28
C ASP A 42 -29.29 8.19 -8.15
N SER A 43 -28.28 7.62 -7.50
CA SER A 43 -27.28 6.76 -8.12
C SER A 43 -27.73 5.31 -7.98
N VAL A 44 -28.08 4.66 -9.09
CA VAL A 44 -28.48 3.25 -9.10
C VAL A 44 -27.27 2.38 -9.46
N ARG A 45 -26.84 1.49 -8.56
CA ARG A 45 -25.87 0.42 -8.87
C ARG A 45 -26.61 -0.80 -9.42
N LEU A 46 -26.49 -1.05 -10.71
CA LEU A 46 -26.87 -2.33 -11.32
C LEU A 46 -25.61 -3.18 -11.53
N ARG A 47 -25.63 -4.43 -11.07
CA ARG A 47 -24.59 -5.43 -11.37
C ARG A 47 -25.02 -6.24 -12.58
N PHE A 48 -24.21 -6.20 -13.64
CA PHE A 48 -24.26 -7.18 -14.71
C PHE A 48 -23.03 -8.09 -14.62
N SER A 49 -23.18 -9.36 -14.94
CA SER A 49 -22.09 -10.34 -14.93
C SER A 49 -20.94 -9.86 -15.84
N GLY A 50 -19.79 -9.52 -15.25
CA GLY A 50 -18.52 -9.28 -15.95
C GLY A 50 -18.06 -7.83 -16.11
N LEU A 51 -18.87 -6.81 -15.77
CA LEU A 51 -18.47 -5.40 -15.86
C LEU A 51 -18.90 -4.63 -14.60
N THR A 52 -17.94 -4.06 -13.88
CA THR A 52 -18.20 -3.06 -12.84
C THR A 52 -17.91 -1.67 -13.39
N GLY A 53 -18.95 -0.88 -13.66
CA GLY A 53 -18.87 0.54 -14.02
C GLY A 53 -19.83 1.37 -13.17
N MET A 54 -19.56 2.68 -13.06
CA MET A 54 -20.44 3.63 -12.39
C MET A 54 -21.35 4.28 -13.44
N PHE A 55 -22.67 4.18 -13.27
CA PHE A 55 -23.64 4.84 -14.15
C PHE A 55 -23.99 6.22 -13.57
N LEU A 56 -23.69 7.29 -14.31
CA LEU A 56 -24.16 8.63 -13.99
C LEU A 56 -25.41 8.91 -14.83
N PHE A 57 -26.54 9.10 -14.16
CA PHE A 57 -27.81 9.47 -14.80
C PHE A 57 -27.93 11.00 -14.83
N SER A 58 -28.01 11.57 -16.03
CA SER A 58 -28.40 12.97 -16.23
C SER A 58 -29.72 13.00 -17.00
N TRP A 59 -30.72 13.69 -16.45
CA TRP A 59 -32.02 13.90 -17.06
C TRP A 59 -32.08 15.33 -17.59
N VAL A 60 -32.26 15.49 -18.90
CA VAL A 60 -32.54 16.79 -19.51
C VAL A 60 -33.99 16.80 -19.97
N LYS A 61 -34.76 17.78 -19.48
CA LYS A 61 -36.16 17.99 -19.89
C LYS A 61 -36.22 19.01 -21.01
N THR A 62 -36.67 18.58 -22.19
CA THR A 62 -37.05 19.47 -23.30
C THR A 62 -38.50 19.15 -23.71
N GLY A 63 -39.44 20.03 -23.34
CA GLY A 63 -40.87 19.82 -23.58
C GLY A 63 -41.46 18.62 -22.81
N ASN A 64 -42.31 17.83 -23.48
CA ASN A 64 -42.97 16.63 -22.95
C ASN A 64 -42.18 15.33 -23.19
N VAL A 65 -40.91 15.41 -23.57
CA VAL A 65 -40.06 14.25 -23.88
C VAL A 65 -38.94 14.16 -22.85
N TYR A 66 -38.78 12.98 -22.23
CA TYR A 66 -37.61 12.65 -21.42
C TYR A 66 -36.57 11.99 -22.32
N SER A 67 -35.39 12.61 -22.42
CA SER A 67 -34.23 12.08 -23.15
C SER A 67 -33.16 11.67 -22.16
N SER A 68 -32.73 10.40 -22.19
CA SER A 68 -31.61 9.89 -21.40
C SER A 68 -30.36 9.83 -22.28
N ARG A 69 -29.30 10.54 -21.87
CA ARG A 69 -27.96 10.38 -22.45
C ARG A 69 -27.19 9.37 -21.61
N PHE A 70 -26.81 8.25 -22.22
CA PHE A 70 -25.93 7.26 -21.59
C PHE A 70 -24.48 7.64 -21.90
N THR A 71 -23.71 7.94 -20.85
CA THR A 71 -22.25 8.08 -20.99
C THR A 71 -21.62 6.90 -20.29
N PHE A 72 -21.12 5.95 -21.09
CA PHE A 72 -20.38 4.80 -20.58
C PHE A 72 -18.92 5.21 -20.41
N CYS A 73 -18.50 5.48 -19.17
CA CYS A 73 -17.07 5.60 -18.86
C CYS A 73 -16.54 4.19 -18.59
N CYS A 74 -16.29 3.42 -19.65
CA CYS A 74 -15.34 2.33 -19.56
C CYS A 74 -13.95 2.97 -19.63
N ARG A 75 -13.26 3.10 -18.49
CA ARG A 75 -11.81 3.13 -18.57
C ARG A 75 -11.41 1.75 -19.07
N GLU A 76 -10.85 1.67 -20.28
CA GLU A 76 -10.09 0.49 -20.67
C GLU A 76 -9.15 0.12 -19.51
N LEU A 77 -9.11 -1.16 -19.14
CA LEU A 77 -8.10 -1.67 -18.23
C LEU A 77 -6.76 -1.54 -18.95
N GLY A 78 -6.18 -0.33 -18.90
CA GLY A 78 -4.86 -0.06 -19.44
C GLY A 78 -3.83 -1.03 -18.88
N GLU A 79 -2.71 -1.14 -19.57
CA GLU A 79 -1.58 -1.95 -19.12
C GLU A 79 -1.27 -1.67 -17.64
N ARG A 80 -1.03 -2.73 -16.87
CA ARG A 80 -0.87 -2.63 -15.41
C ARG A 80 0.50 -2.12 -14.99
N PHE A 81 1.46 -2.21 -15.91
CA PHE A 81 2.81 -1.74 -15.80
C PHE A 81 3.24 -1.20 -17.17
N PHE A 82 4.11 -0.20 -17.15
CA PHE A 82 4.85 0.20 -18.34
C PHE A 82 5.88 -0.88 -18.65
N ARG A 83 6.05 -1.20 -19.93
CA ARG A 83 7.14 -2.10 -20.34
C ARG A 83 8.47 -1.53 -19.86
N ASN A 84 9.26 -2.35 -19.17
CA ASN A 84 10.56 -1.91 -18.70
C ASN A 84 11.57 -1.96 -19.86
N GLU A 85 11.83 -0.80 -20.46
CA GLU A 85 12.84 -0.59 -21.50
C GLU A 85 14.06 0.17 -20.95
N LEU A 86 14.18 0.27 -19.62
CA LEU A 86 15.34 0.87 -18.97
C LEU A 86 16.59 0.01 -19.24
N PRO A 87 17.77 0.62 -19.48
CA PRO A 87 18.99 -0.14 -19.69
C PRO A 87 19.32 -1.04 -18.49
N GLU A 88 19.97 -2.17 -18.75
CA GLU A 88 20.47 -3.04 -17.69
C GLU A 88 21.73 -2.43 -17.03
N PHE A 89 22.02 -2.91 -15.83
CA PHE A 89 23.27 -2.54 -15.14
C PHE A 89 24.49 -3.08 -15.90
N ILE A 90 25.43 -2.19 -16.22
CA ILE A 90 26.71 -2.52 -16.84
C ILE A 90 27.82 -2.38 -15.78
N PRO A 91 28.55 -3.44 -15.42
CA PRO A 91 29.70 -3.34 -14.51
C PRO A 91 30.85 -2.53 -15.13
N GLU A 92 31.53 -1.73 -14.32
CA GLU A 92 32.61 -0.80 -14.73
C GLU A 92 33.79 -1.48 -15.46
N GLU A 93 33.99 -2.80 -15.32
CA GLU A 93 35.05 -3.55 -16.02
C GLU A 93 34.82 -3.71 -17.55
N SER A 94 33.69 -3.23 -18.08
CA SER A 94 33.31 -3.42 -19.49
C SER A 94 33.37 -2.16 -20.37
N THR A 95 33.94 -1.05 -19.88
CA THR A 95 34.05 0.19 -20.67
C THR A 95 35.29 0.16 -21.59
N GLY A 96 35.13 -0.43 -22.77
CA GLY A 96 35.84 -0.04 -23.98
C GLY A 96 34.90 0.80 -24.85
N GLU A 97 35.30 2.05 -25.12
CA GLU A 97 34.65 3.05 -25.99
C GLU A 97 33.32 3.65 -25.50
N GLU A 98 33.38 4.93 -25.09
CA GLU A 98 32.21 5.80 -24.96
C GLU A 98 31.57 6.01 -26.33
N THR A 99 30.46 5.31 -26.60
CA THR A 99 29.58 5.65 -27.73
C THR A 99 28.73 6.84 -27.34
N VAL A 100 29.19 8.04 -27.65
CA VAL A 100 28.40 9.27 -27.54
C VAL A 100 27.28 9.20 -28.58
N SER A 101 26.09 8.75 -28.17
CA SER A 101 24.90 8.87 -29.01
C SER A 101 24.29 10.26 -28.83
N GLU A 102 24.26 11.05 -29.91
CA GLU A 102 23.50 12.30 -29.96
C GLU A 102 22.00 12.01 -29.80
N GLY A 103 21.42 12.45 -28.69
CA GLY A 103 19.98 12.31 -28.44
C GLY A 103 19.57 11.75 -27.07
N GLU A 104 20.48 11.66 -26.08
CA GLU A 104 20.13 11.14 -24.75
C GLU A 104 18.93 11.87 -24.13
N ASP A 105 17.86 11.11 -23.91
CA ASP A 105 16.68 11.59 -23.23
C ASP A 105 16.97 11.91 -21.74
N SER A 106 16.07 12.66 -21.11
CA SER A 106 16.26 13.13 -19.72
C SER A 106 16.41 11.98 -18.71
N LEU A 107 15.79 10.84 -19.00
CA LEU A 107 15.83 9.64 -18.16
C LEU A 107 17.21 8.96 -18.21
N THR A 108 17.78 8.83 -19.40
CA THR A 108 19.13 8.27 -19.62
C THR A 108 20.17 9.10 -18.88
N LYS A 109 20.05 10.43 -18.92
CA LYS A 109 20.90 11.36 -18.16
C LYS A 109 20.79 11.15 -16.65
N LEU A 110 19.61 10.88 -16.11
CA LEU A 110 19.45 10.57 -14.68
C LEU A 110 20.12 9.24 -14.30
N LEU A 111 20.04 8.23 -15.18
CA LEU A 111 20.65 6.92 -14.97
C LEU A 111 22.17 6.96 -15.02
N SER A 112 22.78 7.85 -15.78
CA SER A 112 24.24 8.03 -15.86
C SER A 112 24.83 8.90 -14.75
N LEU A 113 24.02 9.68 -14.02
CA LEU A 113 24.53 10.52 -12.92
C LEU A 113 25.26 9.70 -11.84
N PRO A 114 26.39 10.18 -11.29
CA PRO A 114 26.96 9.61 -10.07
C PRO A 114 25.93 9.58 -8.94
N TYR A 115 25.97 8.54 -8.10
CA TYR A 115 24.91 8.29 -7.12
C TYR A 115 24.67 9.48 -6.18
N ARG A 116 25.74 10.15 -5.71
CA ARG A 116 25.64 11.33 -4.83
C ARG A 116 24.88 12.48 -5.50
N SER A 117 25.25 12.85 -6.73
CA SER A 117 24.57 13.92 -7.46
C SER A 117 23.10 13.57 -7.77
N PHE A 118 22.84 12.28 -7.99
CA PHE A 118 21.49 11.76 -8.19
C PHE A 118 20.65 11.82 -6.90
N SER A 119 21.18 11.35 -5.76
CA SER A 119 20.49 11.41 -4.46
C SER A 119 20.21 12.85 -4.04
N ASP A 120 21.15 13.78 -4.24
CA ASP A 120 20.96 15.21 -3.93
C ASP A 120 19.85 15.84 -4.80
N LYS A 121 19.67 15.35 -6.04
CA LYS A 121 18.56 15.78 -6.91
C LYS A 121 17.23 15.21 -6.43
N LEU A 122 17.17 13.92 -6.08
CA LEU A 122 15.98 13.30 -5.52
C LEU A 122 15.56 13.96 -4.20
N GLN A 123 16.51 14.23 -3.31
CA GLN A 123 16.25 14.84 -2.02
C GLN A 123 15.59 16.22 -2.16
N ARG A 124 16.11 17.07 -3.07
CA ARG A 124 15.49 18.38 -3.35
C ARG A 124 14.07 18.25 -3.88
N HIS A 125 13.82 17.30 -4.77
CA HIS A 125 12.47 17.06 -5.29
C HIS A 125 11.53 16.50 -4.20
N ALA A 126 12.03 15.62 -3.33
CA ALA A 126 11.30 15.11 -2.18
C ALA A 126 10.87 16.23 -1.23
N PHE A 127 11.70 17.26 -0.99
CA PHE A 127 11.28 18.40 -0.18
C PHE A 127 10.13 19.18 -0.81
N SER A 128 10.16 19.44 -2.12
CA SER A 128 9.05 20.08 -2.83
C SER A 128 7.75 19.29 -2.71
N LEU A 129 7.83 17.95 -2.84
CA LEU A 129 6.67 17.07 -2.65
C LEU A 129 6.18 17.11 -1.20
N LYS A 130 7.09 17.00 -0.22
CA LYS A 130 6.78 17.09 1.21
C LYS A 130 6.02 18.36 1.54
N ASP A 131 6.50 19.52 1.06
CA ASP A 131 5.86 20.81 1.31
C ASP A 131 4.46 20.87 0.69
N THR A 132 4.29 20.33 -0.52
CA THR A 132 2.98 20.18 -1.17
C THR A 132 2.04 19.28 -0.37
N ILE A 133 2.54 18.15 0.14
CA ILE A 133 1.75 17.21 0.94
C ILE A 133 1.30 17.86 2.24
N VAL A 134 2.20 18.53 2.95
CA VAL A 134 1.86 19.27 4.18
C VAL A 134 0.81 20.34 3.90
N LEU A 135 0.97 21.12 2.82
CA LEU A 135 -0.01 22.10 2.40
C LEU A 135 -1.41 21.47 2.21
N GLU A 136 -1.48 20.34 1.52
CA GLU A 136 -2.75 19.71 1.15
C GLU A 136 -3.41 18.94 2.31
N THR A 137 -2.64 18.25 3.14
CA THR A 137 -3.17 17.41 4.22
C THR A 137 -3.34 18.15 5.54
N TRP A 138 -2.51 19.17 5.79
CA TRP A 138 -2.48 19.90 7.05
C TRP A 138 -3.03 21.32 6.95
N GLU A 139 -2.46 22.15 6.10
CA GLU A 139 -2.83 23.58 6.06
C GLU A 139 -4.20 23.80 5.41
N ARG A 140 -4.44 23.25 4.21
CA ARG A 140 -5.72 23.39 3.50
C ARG A 140 -6.88 22.73 4.22
N SER A 141 -6.62 21.70 5.03
CA SER A 141 -7.65 21.06 5.85
C SER A 141 -8.06 21.95 7.05
N GLY A 142 -7.29 23.01 7.33
CA GLY A 142 -7.41 23.84 8.52
C GLY A 142 -7.00 23.09 9.77
N LYS A 143 -5.96 22.25 9.67
CA LYS A 143 -5.43 21.40 10.75
C LYS A 143 -6.47 20.44 11.35
N ARG A 144 -7.47 20.04 10.55
CA ARG A 144 -8.53 19.11 10.96
C ARG A 144 -8.26 17.71 10.43
N VAL A 145 -8.13 16.76 11.34
CA VAL A 145 -7.89 15.35 11.01
C VAL A 145 -9.22 14.61 10.86
N ARG A 146 -9.49 14.08 9.66
CA ARG A 146 -10.64 13.19 9.38
C ARG A 146 -10.23 11.73 9.28
N ASP A 147 -9.19 11.46 8.49
CA ASP A 147 -8.53 10.15 8.44
C ASP A 147 -7.20 10.29 9.18
N TYR A 148 -7.09 9.63 10.32
CA TYR A 148 -5.93 9.78 11.20
C TYR A 148 -4.80 8.81 10.87
N ASN A 149 -5.05 7.72 10.12
CA ASN A 149 -4.12 6.60 10.11
C ASN A 149 -2.86 6.86 9.26
N LEU A 150 -1.86 5.97 9.37
CA LEU A 150 -0.61 6.08 8.61
C LEU A 150 -0.80 5.82 7.12
N TYR A 151 -1.69 4.88 6.79
CA TYR A 151 -1.90 4.36 5.45
C TYR A 151 -2.40 5.43 4.48
N THR A 152 -3.55 6.03 4.76
CA THR A 152 -4.21 7.06 3.94
C THR A 152 -4.35 8.41 4.62
N GLY A 153 -4.19 8.45 5.93
CA GLY A 153 -4.47 9.61 6.77
C GLY A 153 -3.26 10.52 7.04
N VAL A 154 -3.48 11.47 7.95
CA VAL A 154 -2.52 12.54 8.26
C VAL A 154 -1.33 12.05 9.09
N LEU A 155 -1.45 10.91 9.79
CA LEU A 155 -0.27 10.28 10.41
C LEU A 155 0.75 9.83 9.36
N GLY A 156 0.31 9.52 8.12
CA GLY A 156 1.21 9.28 6.99
C GLY A 156 2.06 10.53 6.65
N THR A 157 1.46 11.72 6.74
CA THR A 157 2.18 13.00 6.61
C THR A 157 3.16 13.19 7.77
N ALA A 158 2.75 12.91 9.00
CA ALA A 158 3.64 12.97 10.16
C ALA A 158 4.85 12.03 9.99
N TYR A 159 4.64 10.82 9.50
CA TYR A 159 5.72 9.85 9.29
C TYR A 159 6.68 10.27 8.18
N LEU A 160 6.19 10.92 7.12
CA LEU A 160 7.04 11.56 6.11
C LEU A 160 7.88 12.69 6.70
N LEU A 161 7.31 13.54 7.55
CA LEU A 161 8.06 14.59 8.26
C LEU A 161 9.12 14.01 9.18
N PHE A 162 8.79 12.94 9.91
CA PHE A 162 9.77 12.24 10.74
C PHE A 162 10.92 11.66 9.89
N LYS A 163 10.62 11.10 8.72
CA LYS A 163 11.64 10.65 7.77
C LYS A 163 12.50 11.81 7.26
N SER A 164 11.90 12.95 6.95
CA SER A 164 12.62 14.18 6.57
C SER A 164 13.58 14.62 7.68
N TYR A 165 13.13 14.64 8.93
CA TYR A 165 13.97 14.91 10.09
C TYR A 165 15.12 13.90 10.22
N GLN A 166 14.89 12.60 10.03
CA GLN A 166 15.96 11.60 10.11
C GLN A 166 17.07 11.85 9.08
N VAL A 167 16.71 12.34 7.89
CA VAL A 167 17.66 12.64 6.81
C VAL A 167 18.35 14.00 7.00
N THR A 168 17.63 15.02 7.48
CA THR A 168 18.10 16.42 7.47
C THR A 168 18.48 16.98 8.83
N ARG A 169 17.99 16.37 9.91
CA ARG A 169 17.98 16.92 11.27
C ARG A 169 17.28 18.27 11.39
N ASN A 170 16.31 18.54 10.50
CA ASN A 170 15.47 19.73 10.61
C ASN A 170 14.47 19.57 11.77
N GLU A 171 14.71 20.30 12.85
CA GLU A 171 13.86 20.28 14.05
C GLU A 171 12.44 20.79 13.81
N ASP A 172 12.21 21.63 12.79
CA ASP A 172 10.86 22.12 12.49
C ASP A 172 10.00 21.02 11.84
N ASP A 173 10.61 20.11 11.07
CA ASP A 173 9.92 18.91 10.59
C ASP A 173 9.53 18.00 11.76
N LEU A 174 10.38 17.89 12.78
CA LEU A 174 10.10 17.10 13.98
C LEU A 174 8.98 17.70 14.83
N LYS A 175 8.97 19.02 15.03
CA LYS A 175 7.89 19.72 15.74
C LYS A 175 6.56 19.61 15.01
N LEU A 176 6.54 19.81 13.69
CA LEU A 176 5.33 19.67 12.89
C LEU A 176 4.83 18.22 12.88
N CYS A 177 5.75 17.24 12.84
CA CYS A 177 5.41 15.83 13.02
C CYS A 177 4.64 15.62 14.33
N LEU A 178 5.13 16.17 15.45
CA LEU A 178 4.47 16.05 16.75
C LEU A 178 3.08 16.70 16.76
N GLU A 179 2.94 17.92 16.21
CA GLU A 179 1.65 18.62 16.14
C GLU A 179 0.59 17.78 15.41
N ILE A 180 0.98 17.16 14.29
CA ILE A 180 0.10 16.28 13.53
C ILE A 180 -0.23 15.01 14.31
N VAL A 181 0.74 14.40 15.00
CA VAL A 181 0.52 13.21 15.83
C VAL A 181 -0.48 13.51 16.95
N GLU A 182 -0.38 14.65 17.62
CA GLU A 182 -1.33 15.07 18.65
C GLU A 182 -2.75 15.22 18.10
N ALA A 183 -2.91 15.79 16.91
CA ALA A 183 -4.22 15.90 16.26
C ALA A 183 -4.76 14.53 15.84
N CYS A 184 -3.90 13.62 15.37
CA CYS A 184 -4.27 12.24 15.09
C CYS A 184 -4.69 11.49 16.35
N ASP A 185 -4.02 11.71 17.48
CA ASP A 185 -4.41 11.14 18.78
C ASP A 185 -5.80 11.61 19.22
N VAL A 186 -6.11 12.89 19.06
CA VAL A 186 -7.46 13.41 19.34
C VAL A 186 -8.50 12.77 18.42
N ALA A 187 -8.20 12.66 17.12
CA ALA A 187 -9.13 12.12 16.13
C ALA A 187 -9.33 10.59 16.20
N SER A 188 -8.48 9.87 16.93
CA SER A 188 -8.48 8.41 16.99
C SER A 188 -8.95 7.82 18.33
N ARG A 189 -9.38 8.65 19.29
CA ARG A 189 -9.79 8.19 20.64
C ARG A 189 -10.85 7.10 20.66
N ASP A 190 -11.82 7.18 19.74
CA ASP A 190 -12.94 6.23 19.66
C ASP A 190 -12.68 5.09 18.65
N SER A 191 -11.46 4.97 18.12
CA SER A 191 -11.14 3.99 17.09
C SER A 191 -10.85 2.60 17.66
N GLU A 192 -11.48 1.59 17.08
CA GLU A 192 -11.23 0.17 17.38
C GLU A 192 -10.04 -0.43 16.61
N ARG A 193 -9.42 0.32 15.69
CA ARG A 193 -8.27 -0.16 14.89
C ARG A 193 -6.99 -0.18 15.72
N VAL A 194 -6.25 -1.28 15.68
CA VAL A 194 -5.15 -1.57 16.63
C VAL A 194 -3.75 -1.67 16.00
N THR A 195 -3.59 -1.44 14.70
CA THR A 195 -2.31 -1.69 14.00
C THR A 195 -1.47 -0.44 13.81
N PHE A 196 -0.20 -0.61 13.43
CA PHE A 196 0.66 0.52 13.06
C PHE A 196 0.14 1.29 11.84
N LEU A 197 -0.26 0.57 10.79
CA LEU A 197 -0.61 1.17 9.51
C LEU A 197 -2.01 1.82 9.51
N CYS A 198 -2.99 1.17 10.13
CA CYS A 198 -4.39 1.57 10.01
C CYS A 198 -5.06 1.90 11.36
N GLY A 199 -4.30 1.93 12.46
CA GLY A 199 -4.87 2.00 13.80
C GLY A 199 -4.13 2.87 14.81
N TYR A 200 -4.65 2.84 16.04
CA TYR A 200 -4.19 3.69 17.14
C TYR A 200 -2.79 3.33 17.63
N ALA A 201 -2.35 2.09 17.43
CA ALA A 201 -0.98 1.69 17.74
C ALA A 201 0.04 2.50 16.92
N GLY A 202 -0.25 2.85 15.67
CA GLY A 202 0.61 3.72 14.86
C GLY A 202 0.76 5.11 15.45
N VAL A 203 -0.35 5.70 15.89
CA VAL A 203 -0.37 7.04 16.50
C VAL A 203 0.48 7.06 17.77
N CYS A 204 0.24 6.12 18.68
CA CYS A 204 0.97 6.04 19.95
C CYS A 204 2.44 5.70 19.74
N ALA A 205 2.74 4.78 18.81
CA ALA A 205 4.11 4.37 18.53
C ALA A 205 4.95 5.51 17.95
N LEU A 206 4.42 6.23 16.96
CA LEU A 206 5.11 7.38 16.37
C LEU A 206 5.23 8.52 17.40
N GLY A 207 4.17 8.83 18.14
CA GLY A 207 4.20 9.86 19.19
C GLY A 207 5.25 9.61 20.26
N SER A 208 5.40 8.36 20.70
CA SER A 208 6.44 7.99 21.67
C SER A 208 7.84 8.23 21.13
N VAL A 209 8.10 7.84 19.87
CA VAL A 209 9.42 7.99 19.24
C VAL A 209 9.76 9.45 18.98
N VAL A 210 8.79 10.24 18.49
CA VAL A 210 8.96 11.66 18.25
C VAL A 210 9.20 12.42 19.55
N ALA A 211 8.43 12.13 20.61
CA ALA A 211 8.62 12.73 21.93
C ALA A 211 10.02 12.42 22.49
N LYS A 212 10.51 11.19 22.35
CA LYS A 212 11.89 10.83 22.71
C LYS A 212 12.92 11.63 21.91
N CYS A 213 12.72 11.81 20.60
CA CYS A 213 13.64 12.61 19.78
C CYS A 213 13.68 14.09 20.18
N ILE A 214 12.56 14.63 20.67
CA ILE A 214 12.47 16.01 21.18
C ILE A 214 13.06 16.13 22.60
N GLY A 215 13.17 15.01 23.33
CA GLY A 215 13.62 15.00 24.74
C GLY A 215 12.49 15.29 25.73
N ASP A 216 11.23 15.03 25.36
CA ASP A 216 10.07 15.18 26.25
C ASP A 216 9.65 13.81 26.82
N ASP A 217 10.28 13.44 27.94
CA ASP A 217 10.03 12.16 28.63
C ASP A 217 8.58 12.03 29.12
N GLN A 218 7.93 13.14 29.53
CA GLN A 218 6.54 13.10 30.02
C GLN A 218 5.57 12.79 28.89
N LEU A 219 5.78 13.40 27.72
CA LEU A 219 4.96 13.15 26.54
C LEU A 219 5.21 11.74 25.99
N GLN A 220 6.46 11.28 26.02
CA GLN A 220 6.81 9.91 25.68
C GLN A 220 6.05 8.91 26.57
N ASP A 221 6.10 9.09 27.89
CA ASP A 221 5.41 8.24 28.86
C ASP A 221 3.90 8.23 28.64
N ARG A 222 3.31 9.39 28.30
CA ARG A 222 1.89 9.50 27.96
C ARG A 222 1.51 8.66 26.75
N TYR A 223 2.29 8.71 25.66
CA TYR A 223 2.01 7.88 24.48
C TYR A 223 2.27 6.39 24.74
N LEU A 224 3.28 6.04 25.52
CA LEU A 224 3.53 4.65 25.93
C LEU A 224 2.40 4.12 26.82
N ALA A 225 1.86 4.92 27.74
CA ALA A 225 0.71 4.55 28.56
C ALA A 225 -0.51 4.23 27.69
N ARG A 226 -0.84 5.09 26.73
CA ARG A 226 -1.93 4.88 25.76
C ARG A 226 -1.70 3.65 24.89
N PHE A 227 -0.47 3.42 24.44
CA PHE A 227 -0.14 2.20 23.70
C PHE A 227 -0.42 0.93 24.54
N ARG A 228 -0.07 0.96 25.83
CA ARG A 228 -0.32 -0.14 26.77
C ARG A 228 -1.81 -0.36 27.05
N GLU A 229 -2.66 0.64 26.87
CA GLU A 229 -4.11 0.53 27.02
C GLU A 229 -4.78 -0.21 25.86
N ILE A 230 -4.17 -0.25 24.67
CA ILE A 230 -4.71 -0.98 23.52
C ILE A 230 -5.03 -2.43 23.94
N ARG A 231 -6.24 -2.89 23.63
CA ARG A 231 -6.68 -4.28 23.84
C ARG A 231 -6.94 -4.92 22.49
N LEU A 232 -6.55 -6.18 22.33
CA LEU A 232 -6.80 -6.94 21.11
C LEU A 232 -8.10 -7.76 21.29
N PRO A 233 -9.15 -7.50 20.50
CA PRO A 233 -10.36 -8.33 20.53
C PRO A 233 -10.06 -9.78 20.15
N SER A 234 -10.81 -10.73 20.69
CA SER A 234 -10.60 -12.18 20.44
C SER A 234 -10.75 -12.58 18.97
N GLY A 235 -11.61 -11.88 18.21
CA GLY A 235 -11.86 -12.13 16.78
C GLY A 235 -11.03 -11.27 15.82
N LEU A 236 -9.97 -10.61 16.31
CA LEU A 236 -9.10 -9.79 15.46
C LEU A 236 -8.41 -10.69 14.40
N PRO A 237 -8.25 -10.26 13.14
CA PRO A 237 -7.49 -11.06 12.18
C PRO A 237 -6.00 -11.13 12.55
N CYS A 238 -5.24 -11.97 11.86
CA CYS A 238 -3.79 -12.08 12.10
C CYS A 238 -2.93 -11.20 11.18
N GLU A 239 -3.48 -10.63 10.11
CA GLU A 239 -2.71 -9.93 9.08
C GLU A 239 -2.18 -8.54 9.48
N LEU A 240 -1.44 -7.87 8.58
CA LEU A 240 -0.63 -6.71 8.90
C LEU A 240 -1.42 -5.40 8.99
N LEU A 241 -2.42 -5.19 8.14
CA LEU A 241 -3.12 -3.90 8.09
C LEU A 241 -4.11 -3.74 9.23
N TYR A 242 -4.79 -4.80 9.66
CA TYR A 242 -5.85 -4.75 10.67
C TYR A 242 -5.72 -5.77 11.79
N GLY A 243 -4.70 -6.64 11.74
CA GLY A 243 -4.58 -7.79 12.62
C GLY A 243 -3.45 -7.75 13.64
N ARG A 244 -3.26 -8.91 14.29
CA ARG A 244 -2.26 -9.14 15.33
C ARG A 244 -0.83 -8.88 14.85
N ALA A 245 -0.48 -9.26 13.61
CA ALA A 245 0.84 -8.96 13.05
C ALA A 245 1.09 -7.45 12.95
N GLY A 246 0.08 -6.67 12.54
CA GLY A 246 0.17 -5.20 12.48
C GLY A 246 0.36 -4.52 13.84
N TYR A 247 -0.25 -5.09 14.88
CA TYR A 247 -0.03 -4.64 16.26
C TYR A 247 1.36 -5.03 16.78
N LEU A 248 1.81 -6.27 16.53
CA LEU A 248 3.15 -6.73 16.90
C LEU A 248 4.24 -5.91 16.23
N TRP A 249 4.05 -5.54 14.96
CA TRP A 249 4.97 -4.66 14.24
C TRP A 249 5.14 -3.32 14.98
N ALA A 250 4.06 -2.72 15.48
CA ALA A 250 4.13 -1.49 16.26
C ALA A 250 4.90 -1.68 17.58
N CYS A 251 4.77 -2.84 18.23
CA CYS A 251 5.54 -3.18 19.43
C CYS A 251 7.04 -3.27 19.14
N LEU A 252 7.40 -3.94 18.05
CA LEU A 252 8.79 -4.06 17.60
C LEU A 252 9.38 -2.69 17.25
N PHE A 253 8.62 -1.85 16.56
CA PHE A 253 9.01 -0.46 16.25
C PHE A 253 9.34 0.33 17.52
N LEU A 254 8.46 0.29 18.53
CA LEU A 254 8.71 0.92 19.82
C LEU A 254 9.97 0.40 20.49
N ASN A 255 10.13 -0.93 20.59
CA ASN A 255 11.29 -1.52 21.24
C ASN A 255 12.60 -1.21 20.49
N LYS A 256 12.56 -1.09 19.16
CA LYS A 256 13.73 -0.70 18.36
C LYS A 256 14.15 0.75 18.59
N HIS A 257 13.20 1.69 18.60
CA HIS A 257 13.50 3.12 18.63
C HIS A 257 13.60 3.72 20.05
N ILE A 258 12.83 3.21 21.00
CA ILE A 258 12.85 3.68 22.38
C ILE A 258 13.89 2.92 23.20
N GLY A 259 13.90 1.60 23.10
CA GLY A 259 14.75 0.73 23.88
C GLY A 259 14.05 -0.59 24.16
N LYS A 260 14.84 -1.64 24.41
CA LYS A 260 14.32 -2.96 24.74
C LYS A 260 13.34 -2.86 25.92
N ASP A 261 12.27 -3.65 25.84
CA ASP A 261 11.22 -3.77 26.86
C ASP A 261 10.31 -2.54 27.07
N SER A 262 10.31 -1.57 26.15
CA SER A 262 9.31 -0.47 26.16
C SER A 262 7.87 -1.00 26.09
N VAL A 263 7.70 -2.08 25.32
CA VAL A 263 6.56 -2.99 25.36
C VAL A 263 7.02 -4.33 25.92
N SER A 264 6.29 -4.84 26.91
CA SER A 264 6.58 -6.10 27.60
C SER A 264 6.74 -7.28 26.63
N SER A 265 7.85 -8.00 26.75
CA SER A 265 8.13 -9.24 26.01
C SER A 265 7.04 -10.30 26.22
N ALA A 266 6.54 -10.46 27.45
CA ALA A 266 5.45 -11.39 27.77
C ALA A 266 4.16 -11.06 27.00
N ARG A 267 3.84 -9.77 26.85
CA ARG A 267 2.68 -9.33 26.05
C ARG A 267 2.88 -9.66 24.57
N MET A 268 4.07 -9.39 24.02
CA MET A 268 4.37 -9.71 22.62
C MET A 268 4.33 -11.24 22.38
N ARG A 269 4.92 -12.02 23.30
CA ARG A 269 4.94 -13.49 23.25
C ARG A 269 3.53 -14.08 23.26
N SER A 270 2.63 -13.59 24.12
CA SER A 270 1.22 -14.03 24.14
C SER A 270 0.51 -13.80 22.79
N VAL A 271 0.80 -12.69 22.10
CA VAL A 271 0.21 -12.41 20.78
C VAL A 271 0.81 -13.34 19.71
N VAL A 272 2.10 -13.66 19.80
CA VAL A 272 2.77 -14.62 18.91
C VAL A 272 2.15 -16.01 19.06
N GLU A 273 1.95 -16.49 20.28
CA GLU A 273 1.32 -17.79 20.57
C GLU A 273 -0.07 -17.88 19.97
N GLU A 274 -0.86 -16.81 20.06
CA GLU A 274 -2.19 -16.75 19.48
C GLU A 274 -2.16 -16.80 17.94
N ILE A 275 -1.19 -16.12 17.30
CA ILE A 275 -0.98 -16.21 15.84
C ILE A 275 -0.62 -17.65 15.45
N PHE A 276 0.30 -18.31 16.16
CA PHE A 276 0.64 -19.71 15.87
C PHE A 276 -0.54 -20.66 16.11
N ARG A 277 -1.32 -20.44 17.17
CA ARG A 277 -2.51 -21.24 17.48
C ARG A 277 -3.53 -21.16 16.35
N GLU A 278 -3.90 -19.95 15.91
CA GLU A 278 -4.83 -19.75 14.79
C GLU A 278 -4.24 -20.29 13.47
N GLY A 279 -2.96 -20.01 13.22
CA GLY A 279 -2.26 -20.43 12.00
C GLY A 279 -2.21 -21.95 11.84
N ARG A 280 -1.89 -22.67 12.92
CA ARG A 280 -1.86 -24.14 12.97
C ARG A 280 -3.25 -24.76 12.90
N GLN A 281 -4.27 -24.07 13.44
CA GLN A 281 -5.65 -24.55 13.41
C GLN A 281 -6.21 -24.59 11.97
N LEU A 282 -5.89 -23.59 11.15
CA LEU A 282 -6.33 -23.54 9.74
C LEU A 282 -5.30 -24.18 8.77
N GLY A 283 -4.04 -24.28 9.18
CA GLY A 283 -2.96 -24.92 8.45
C GLY A 283 -3.05 -26.44 8.42
N LYS A 284 -2.22 -27.06 7.58
CA LYS A 284 -2.11 -28.52 7.47
C LYS A 284 -0.65 -28.93 7.43
N ARG A 285 -0.23 -29.77 8.39
CA ARG A 285 1.11 -30.36 8.39
C ARG A 285 1.32 -31.21 7.14
N GLY A 286 2.47 -31.05 6.48
CA GLY A 286 2.77 -31.70 5.20
C GLY A 286 2.34 -30.92 3.95
N GLU A 287 1.49 -29.89 4.10
CA GLU A 287 1.16 -28.91 3.07
C GLU A 287 1.70 -27.52 3.49
N CYS A 288 0.81 -26.58 3.84
CA CYS A 288 1.16 -25.29 4.41
C CYS A 288 0.94 -25.31 5.94
N PRO A 289 2.02 -25.30 6.77
CA PRO A 289 1.90 -25.46 8.22
C PRO A 289 1.09 -24.36 8.91
N LEU A 290 1.20 -23.12 8.42
CA LEU A 290 0.44 -21.98 8.92
C LEU A 290 -0.44 -21.41 7.82
N MET A 291 -1.73 -21.28 8.09
CA MET A 291 -2.67 -20.66 7.17
C MET A 291 -3.56 -19.66 7.90
N PHE A 292 -3.92 -18.58 7.23
CA PHE A 292 -4.72 -17.50 7.81
C PHE A 292 -5.77 -17.02 6.82
N GLU A 293 -6.80 -16.36 7.34
CA GLU A 293 -7.90 -15.84 6.54
C GLU A 293 -8.21 -14.39 6.92
N TRP A 294 -8.53 -13.58 5.92
CA TRP A 294 -9.07 -12.24 6.08
C TRP A 294 -10.19 -12.03 5.07
N HIS A 295 -11.37 -11.59 5.52
CA HIS A 295 -12.59 -11.48 4.70
C HIS A 295 -12.88 -12.72 3.82
N GLY A 296 -12.83 -13.92 4.40
CA GLY A 296 -13.17 -15.14 3.65
C GLY A 296 -12.08 -15.65 2.71
N LYS A 297 -10.89 -15.03 2.71
CA LYS A 297 -9.82 -15.33 1.75
C LYS A 297 -8.48 -15.59 2.43
N LYS A 298 -7.81 -16.63 1.95
CA LYS A 298 -6.47 -17.04 2.38
C LYS A 298 -5.41 -16.30 1.57
N TYR A 299 -5.12 -15.06 1.95
CA TYR A 299 -4.20 -14.19 1.24
C TYR A 299 -2.74 -14.61 1.42
N TRP A 300 -1.91 -14.36 0.41
CA TRP A 300 -0.48 -14.65 0.42
C TRP A 300 0.41 -13.43 0.61
N GLY A 301 -0.03 -12.27 0.11
CA GLY A 301 0.79 -11.05 0.06
C GLY A 301 1.08 -10.41 1.42
N ALA A 302 1.90 -9.35 1.41
CA ALA A 302 2.40 -8.72 2.63
C ALA A 302 1.32 -7.99 3.45
N ALA A 303 0.34 -7.39 2.76
CA ALA A 303 -0.66 -6.56 3.41
C ALA A 303 -1.65 -7.38 4.27
N HIS A 304 -2.21 -8.43 3.68
CA HIS A 304 -3.34 -9.17 4.26
C HIS A 304 -3.07 -10.67 4.46
N GLY A 305 -1.85 -11.14 4.18
CA GLY A 305 -1.60 -12.56 3.96
C GLY A 305 -0.36 -13.12 4.63
N LEU A 306 -0.02 -14.34 4.22
CA LEU A 306 1.08 -15.14 4.76
C LEU A 306 2.40 -14.36 4.84
N ALA A 307 2.80 -13.67 3.76
CA ALA A 307 4.07 -12.97 3.72
C ALA A 307 4.22 -11.95 4.87
N GLY A 308 3.19 -11.14 5.13
CA GLY A 308 3.26 -10.13 6.19
C GLY A 308 3.29 -10.72 7.58
N ILE A 309 2.52 -11.80 7.79
CA ILE A 309 2.51 -12.52 9.07
C ILE A 309 3.88 -13.16 9.31
N MET A 310 4.42 -13.89 8.33
CA MET A 310 5.75 -14.51 8.45
C MET A 310 6.84 -13.47 8.63
N HIS A 311 6.76 -12.34 7.93
CA HIS A 311 7.71 -11.24 8.07
C HIS A 311 7.80 -10.78 9.53
N VAL A 312 6.67 -10.47 10.16
CA VAL A 312 6.62 -10.05 11.57
C VAL A 312 7.10 -11.14 12.51
N LEU A 313 6.68 -12.39 12.31
CA LEU A 313 7.11 -13.51 13.16
C LEU A 313 8.63 -13.71 13.13
N MET A 314 9.30 -13.48 12.01
CA MET A 314 10.78 -13.56 11.91
C MET A 314 11.53 -12.43 12.65
N HIS A 315 10.83 -11.44 13.20
CA HIS A 315 11.41 -10.46 14.13
C HIS A 315 11.24 -10.87 15.61
N MET A 316 10.53 -11.96 15.88
CA MET A 316 10.27 -12.46 17.23
C MET A 316 11.27 -13.54 17.63
N GLU A 317 11.39 -13.75 18.94
CA GLU A 317 12.03 -14.95 19.49
C GLU A 317 11.03 -16.12 19.35
N LEU A 318 11.39 -17.06 18.49
CA LEU A 318 10.56 -18.21 18.11
C LEU A 318 11.15 -19.51 18.64
N GLU A 319 10.28 -20.42 19.06
CA GLU A 319 10.67 -21.77 19.44
C GLU A 319 11.10 -22.61 18.21
N PRO A 320 11.88 -23.69 18.38
CA PRO A 320 12.37 -24.49 17.26
C PRO A 320 11.27 -24.99 16.30
N ASP A 321 10.11 -25.40 16.82
CA ASP A 321 8.95 -25.83 16.03
C ASP A 321 8.28 -24.67 15.30
N GLU A 322 8.20 -23.50 15.94
CA GLU A 322 7.70 -22.26 15.33
C GLU A 322 8.58 -21.81 14.16
N ILE A 323 9.90 -21.91 14.30
CA ILE A 323 10.86 -21.66 13.22
C ILE A 323 10.62 -22.61 12.04
N GLN A 324 10.36 -23.90 12.30
CA GLN A 324 10.06 -24.86 11.24
C GLN A 324 8.74 -24.56 10.53
N ASP A 325 7.71 -24.15 11.27
CA ASP A 325 6.42 -23.78 10.70
C ASP A 325 6.52 -22.54 9.80
N VAL A 326 7.26 -21.51 10.22
CA VAL A 326 7.53 -20.32 9.40
C VAL A 326 8.30 -20.70 8.15
N LYS A 327 9.40 -21.47 8.28
CA LYS A 327 10.19 -21.95 7.12
C LYS A 327 9.36 -22.82 6.17
N GLY A 328 8.53 -23.70 6.71
CA GLY A 328 7.64 -24.57 5.93
C GLY A 328 6.59 -23.77 5.15
N THR A 329 6.02 -22.74 5.78
CA THR A 329 5.06 -21.83 5.13
C THR A 329 5.69 -21.04 3.98
N LEU A 330 6.90 -20.50 4.18
CA LEU A 330 7.63 -19.81 3.11
C LEU A 330 8.02 -20.76 1.96
N ARG A 331 8.48 -21.98 2.27
CA ARG A 331 8.75 -23.02 1.25
C ARG A 331 7.50 -23.37 0.46
N TYR A 332 6.36 -23.53 1.12
CA TYR A 332 5.08 -23.77 0.48
C TYR A 332 4.75 -22.67 -0.54
N MET A 333 4.90 -21.40 -0.17
CA MET A 333 4.66 -20.27 -1.08
C MET A 333 5.60 -20.31 -2.30
N ILE A 334 6.89 -20.60 -2.10
CA ILE A 334 7.89 -20.66 -3.17
C ILE A 334 7.57 -21.79 -4.15
N GLN A 335 7.22 -22.98 -3.64
CA GLN A 335 6.92 -24.17 -4.46
C GLN A 335 5.64 -24.01 -5.29
N ASN A 336 4.70 -23.18 -4.83
CA ASN A 336 3.38 -23.03 -5.42
C ASN A 336 3.16 -21.65 -6.09
N ARG A 337 4.24 -20.90 -6.35
CA ARG A 337 4.18 -19.64 -7.11
C ARG A 337 3.82 -19.87 -8.58
N PHE A 338 3.46 -18.82 -9.31
CA PHE A 338 3.14 -18.93 -10.74
C PHE A 338 4.38 -19.30 -11.57
N PRO A 339 4.19 -19.89 -12.78
CA PRO A 339 5.29 -20.16 -13.70
C PRO A 339 6.12 -18.93 -14.08
N SER A 340 5.55 -17.72 -14.00
CA SER A 340 6.26 -16.45 -14.20
C SER A 340 7.28 -16.12 -13.09
N GLY A 341 7.23 -16.83 -11.96
CA GLY A 341 7.94 -16.50 -10.73
C GLY A 341 7.16 -15.57 -9.79
N ASN A 342 6.04 -14.97 -10.23
CA ASN A 342 5.20 -14.14 -9.38
C ASN A 342 4.39 -14.97 -8.38
N TYR A 343 3.92 -14.36 -7.31
CA TYR A 343 3.18 -15.03 -6.24
C TYR A 343 1.68 -14.78 -6.32
N LEU A 344 0.91 -15.76 -5.85
CA LEU A 344 -0.55 -15.69 -5.81
C LEU A 344 -0.99 -14.52 -4.91
N SER A 345 -2.17 -13.98 -5.22
CA SER A 345 -2.84 -13.03 -4.32
C SER A 345 -3.45 -13.74 -3.11
N SER A 346 -4.07 -14.88 -3.35
CA SER A 346 -4.69 -15.76 -2.36
C SER A 346 -4.74 -17.21 -2.87
N GLU A 347 -4.96 -18.16 -1.98
CA GLU A 347 -5.19 -19.58 -2.31
C GLU A 347 -6.15 -19.75 -3.50
N GLY A 348 -5.79 -20.66 -4.41
CA GLY A 348 -6.59 -21.01 -5.59
C GLY A 348 -6.72 -19.92 -6.67
N SER A 349 -6.09 -18.75 -6.49
CA SER A 349 -6.09 -17.70 -7.51
C SER A 349 -5.32 -18.15 -8.74
N LYS A 350 -5.99 -18.15 -9.91
CA LYS A 350 -5.38 -18.48 -11.20
C LYS A 350 -4.91 -17.24 -11.98
N SER A 351 -4.98 -16.07 -11.35
CA SER A 351 -4.77 -14.79 -12.01
C SER A 351 -3.43 -14.18 -11.62
N ASP A 352 -2.45 -14.35 -12.50
CA ASP A 352 -1.11 -13.80 -12.37
C ASP A 352 -1.07 -12.38 -12.95
N ARG A 353 -1.30 -11.37 -12.09
CA ARG A 353 -1.52 -9.98 -12.54
C ARG A 353 -1.18 -8.88 -11.55
N LEU A 354 -0.82 -9.23 -10.31
CA LEU A 354 -0.53 -8.26 -9.26
C LEU A 354 0.94 -8.38 -8.91
N VAL A 355 1.70 -7.31 -9.13
CA VAL A 355 3.13 -7.22 -8.79
C VAL A 355 3.26 -6.04 -7.82
N HIS A 356 2.62 -6.19 -6.67
CA HIS A 356 2.45 -5.15 -5.66
C HIS A 356 3.06 -5.58 -4.32
N TRP A 357 3.37 -4.63 -3.43
CA TRP A 357 3.68 -4.97 -2.04
C TRP A 357 2.51 -5.70 -1.38
N CYS A 358 1.28 -5.18 -1.53
CA CYS A 358 0.12 -5.81 -0.89
C CYS A 358 -0.17 -7.23 -1.41
N HIS A 359 0.06 -7.49 -2.70
CA HIS A 359 -0.20 -8.77 -3.36
C HIS A 359 0.79 -9.01 -4.50
N GLY A 360 1.56 -10.09 -4.41
CA GLY A 360 2.51 -10.53 -5.44
C GLY A 360 3.96 -10.50 -5.00
N ALA A 361 4.85 -10.59 -5.99
CA ALA A 361 6.29 -10.72 -5.81
C ALA A 361 6.92 -9.64 -4.91
N PRO A 362 6.58 -8.33 -4.97
CA PRO A 362 7.25 -7.34 -4.16
C PRO A 362 7.16 -7.59 -2.65
N GLY A 363 5.95 -7.83 -2.12
CA GLY A 363 5.78 -8.09 -0.69
C GLY A 363 6.41 -9.41 -0.23
N VAL A 364 6.35 -10.43 -1.10
CA VAL A 364 6.99 -11.73 -0.82
C VAL A 364 8.52 -11.60 -0.86
N ALA A 365 9.08 -10.87 -1.82
CA ALA A 365 10.52 -10.65 -1.95
C ALA A 365 11.11 -10.02 -0.68
N LEU A 366 10.49 -8.95 -0.17
CA LEU A 366 10.90 -8.32 1.10
C LEU A 366 10.88 -9.30 2.28
N THR A 367 9.90 -10.21 2.29
CA THR A 367 9.80 -11.27 3.31
C THR A 367 10.90 -12.31 3.16
N LEU A 368 11.20 -12.75 1.94
CA LEU A 368 12.26 -13.72 1.69
C LEU A 368 13.65 -13.14 1.97
N VAL A 369 13.85 -11.84 1.72
CA VAL A 369 15.06 -11.12 2.15
C VAL A 369 15.24 -11.21 3.66
N LYS A 370 14.17 -10.99 4.45
CA LYS A 370 14.23 -11.15 5.91
C LYS A 370 14.58 -12.60 6.33
N ALA A 371 14.18 -13.59 5.54
CA ALA A 371 14.44 -15.00 5.80
C ALA A 371 15.85 -15.49 5.35
N ALA A 372 16.63 -14.61 4.72
CA ALA A 372 17.77 -14.82 3.82
C ALA A 372 18.60 -16.12 3.91
N GLN A 373 18.95 -16.65 5.08
CA GLN A 373 19.90 -17.77 5.19
C GLN A 373 19.54 -19.01 4.35
N ALA A 374 18.27 -19.22 4.01
CA ALA A 374 17.82 -20.35 3.20
C ALA A 374 17.00 -19.96 1.95
N PHE A 375 16.87 -18.65 1.66
CA PHE A 375 15.88 -18.15 0.69
C PHE A 375 16.40 -17.04 -0.22
N VAL A 376 17.72 -16.82 -0.29
CA VAL A 376 18.32 -15.74 -1.11
C VAL A 376 17.93 -15.87 -2.58
N GLU A 377 18.01 -17.06 -3.16
CA GLU A 377 17.70 -17.33 -4.57
C GLU A 377 16.25 -16.97 -4.89
N ALA A 378 15.32 -17.44 -4.07
CA ALA A 378 13.89 -17.15 -4.24
C ALA A 378 13.58 -15.64 -4.11
N ALA A 379 14.31 -14.92 -3.24
CA ALA A 379 14.21 -13.47 -3.13
C ALA A 379 14.75 -12.77 -4.39
N MET A 380 15.90 -13.21 -4.93
CA MET A 380 16.49 -12.66 -6.15
C MET A 380 15.58 -12.89 -7.36
N GLU A 381 14.99 -14.08 -7.50
CA GLU A 381 14.04 -14.42 -8.56
C GLU A 381 12.76 -13.57 -8.48
N ALA A 382 12.23 -13.35 -7.26
CA ALA A 382 11.12 -12.41 -7.07
C ALA A 382 11.53 -10.98 -7.47
N GLY A 383 12.79 -10.59 -7.22
CA GLY A 383 13.35 -9.34 -7.72
C GLY A 383 13.38 -9.22 -9.25
N GLU A 384 13.60 -10.31 -9.98
CA GLU A 384 13.52 -10.31 -11.45
C GLU A 384 12.07 -10.10 -11.95
N VAL A 385 11.06 -10.66 -11.26
CA VAL A 385 9.65 -10.36 -11.56
C VAL A 385 9.38 -8.87 -11.41
N VAL A 386 9.86 -8.27 -10.32
CA VAL A 386 9.67 -6.83 -10.05
C VAL A 386 10.42 -5.97 -11.06
N TRP A 387 11.61 -6.37 -11.50
CA TRP A 387 12.32 -5.66 -12.56
C TRP A 387 11.54 -5.66 -13.87
N ASN A 388 10.99 -6.81 -14.27
CA ASN A 388 10.31 -6.95 -15.56
C ASN A 388 8.89 -6.37 -15.58
N GLN A 389 8.16 -6.41 -14.44
CA GLN A 389 6.72 -6.11 -14.39
C GLN A 389 6.34 -5.13 -13.25
N GLY A 390 7.32 -4.64 -12.49
CA GLY A 390 7.08 -3.79 -11.31
C GLY A 390 7.02 -2.30 -11.61
N LEU A 391 7.22 -1.86 -12.86
CA LEU A 391 7.08 -0.47 -13.28
C LEU A 391 5.60 -0.11 -13.48
N LEU A 392 4.82 -0.18 -12.40
CA LEU A 392 3.36 -0.12 -12.41
C LEU A 392 2.82 1.20 -12.97
N THR A 393 1.61 1.18 -13.51
CA THR A 393 0.86 2.40 -13.87
C THR A 393 0.27 3.11 -12.64
N ARG A 394 1.01 3.10 -11.52
CA ARG A 394 0.61 3.65 -10.21
C ARG A 394 1.83 4.15 -9.43
N VAL A 395 1.68 5.24 -8.69
CA VAL A 395 2.82 5.93 -8.04
C VAL A 395 3.19 5.37 -6.67
N GLY A 396 2.21 5.00 -5.84
CA GLY A 396 2.36 4.86 -4.39
C GLY A 396 3.20 3.67 -3.87
N ILE A 397 3.14 3.48 -2.54
CA ILE A 397 3.92 2.47 -1.81
C ILE A 397 3.22 1.11 -1.77
N CYS A 398 1.90 1.06 -1.59
CA CYS A 398 1.18 -0.20 -1.42
C CYS A 398 1.19 -1.06 -2.69
N HIS A 399 1.06 -0.40 -3.85
CA HIS A 399 0.91 -1.03 -5.15
C HIS A 399 1.30 -0.08 -6.28
N GLY A 400 2.45 0.59 -6.12
CA GLY A 400 3.02 1.48 -7.13
C GLY A 400 4.53 1.31 -7.24
N ILE A 401 5.12 2.09 -8.15
CA ILE A 401 6.56 2.05 -8.42
C ILE A 401 7.36 2.34 -7.14
N SER A 402 6.92 3.30 -6.32
CA SER A 402 7.63 3.70 -5.10
C SER A 402 7.80 2.53 -4.12
N GLY A 403 6.76 1.70 -3.96
CA GLY A 403 6.83 0.50 -3.12
C GLY A 403 7.73 -0.58 -3.71
N ASN A 404 7.63 -0.78 -5.03
CA ASN A 404 8.42 -1.78 -5.73
C ASN A 404 9.92 -1.47 -5.72
N THR A 405 10.32 -0.20 -5.64
CA THR A 405 11.73 0.21 -5.48
C THR A 405 12.40 -0.43 -4.25
N TYR A 406 11.66 -0.60 -3.13
CA TYR A 406 12.22 -1.18 -1.91
C TYR A 406 12.65 -2.63 -2.03
N VAL A 407 12.12 -3.37 -3.01
CA VAL A 407 12.57 -4.73 -3.32
C VAL A 407 14.06 -4.71 -3.68
N PHE A 408 14.45 -3.74 -4.48
CA PHE A 408 15.84 -3.58 -4.91
C PHE A 408 16.72 -3.04 -3.80
N HIS A 409 16.24 -2.12 -2.95
CA HIS A 409 16.97 -1.72 -1.73
C HIS A 409 17.25 -2.92 -0.83
N SER A 410 16.25 -3.77 -0.61
CA SER A 410 16.37 -4.91 0.29
C SER A 410 17.30 -5.99 -0.27
N LEU A 411 17.23 -6.25 -1.58
CA LEU A 411 18.18 -7.13 -2.25
C LEU A 411 19.60 -6.55 -2.26
N TYR A 412 19.75 -5.23 -2.38
CA TYR A 412 21.05 -4.57 -2.27
C TYR A 412 21.63 -4.72 -0.86
N ARG A 413 20.85 -4.41 0.19
CA ARG A 413 21.26 -4.58 1.60
C ARG A 413 21.62 -6.03 1.92
N LEU A 414 20.90 -6.99 1.32
CA LEU A 414 21.18 -8.41 1.52
C LEU A 414 22.45 -8.89 0.80
N THR A 415 22.63 -8.50 -0.46
CA THR A 415 23.63 -9.13 -1.34
C THR A 415 24.88 -8.29 -1.57
N GLY A 416 24.84 -6.99 -1.28
CA GLY A 416 25.88 -6.02 -1.63
C GLY A 416 26.06 -5.79 -3.13
N LYS A 417 25.25 -6.43 -4.00
CA LYS A 417 25.43 -6.37 -5.46
C LYS A 417 24.96 -5.02 -6.04
N PRO A 418 25.84 -4.23 -6.69
CA PRO A 418 25.50 -2.90 -7.21
C PRO A 418 24.34 -2.90 -8.21
N LYS A 419 24.10 -4.01 -8.92
CA LYS A 419 22.96 -4.16 -9.85
C LYS A 419 21.62 -3.82 -9.19
N TYR A 420 21.42 -4.18 -7.92
CA TYR A 420 20.16 -3.90 -7.23
C TYR A 420 20.04 -2.43 -6.85
N LEU A 421 21.13 -1.78 -6.44
CA LEU A 421 21.14 -0.34 -6.24
C LEU A 421 20.85 0.42 -7.54
N TYR A 422 21.40 -0.05 -8.66
CA TYR A 422 21.10 0.48 -9.98
C TYR A 422 19.61 0.35 -10.32
N ARG A 423 18.99 -0.82 -10.09
CA ARG A 423 17.55 -1.01 -10.35
C ARG A 423 16.67 -0.11 -9.46
N ALA A 424 17.04 0.09 -8.21
CA ALA A 424 16.37 1.06 -7.31
C ALA A 424 16.46 2.48 -7.87
N LYS A 425 17.68 2.90 -8.27
CA LYS A 425 17.94 4.17 -8.95
C LYS A 425 17.08 4.30 -10.21
N ALA A 426 16.98 3.25 -11.02
CA ALA A 426 16.23 3.30 -12.27
C ALA A 426 14.73 3.54 -12.07
N PHE A 427 14.13 2.88 -11.08
CA PHE A 427 12.73 3.10 -10.72
C PHE A 427 12.50 4.52 -10.15
N ALA A 428 13.43 5.01 -9.33
CA ALA A 428 13.36 6.38 -8.80
C ALA A 428 13.55 7.44 -9.92
N SER A 429 14.47 7.21 -10.86
CA SER A 429 14.67 8.07 -12.04
C SER A 429 13.41 8.13 -12.90
N PHE A 430 12.76 6.98 -13.14
CA PHE A 430 11.51 6.95 -13.90
C PHE A 430 10.42 7.79 -13.23
N LEU A 431 10.28 7.68 -11.91
CA LEU A 431 9.32 8.49 -11.15
C LEU A 431 9.65 9.99 -11.23
N LEU A 432 10.92 10.36 -11.00
CA LEU A 432 11.36 11.75 -11.06
C LEU A 432 11.12 12.38 -12.44
N ASP A 433 11.34 11.62 -13.51
CA ASP A 433 11.26 12.12 -14.89
C ASP A 433 9.84 12.10 -15.47
N LYS A 434 9.02 11.09 -15.11
CA LYS A 434 7.75 10.83 -15.80
C LYS A 434 6.50 10.96 -14.93
N ALA A 435 6.58 10.80 -13.61
CA ALA A 435 5.38 10.59 -12.78
C ALA A 435 4.38 11.75 -12.87
N GLU A 436 4.83 13.00 -12.73
CA GLU A 436 3.96 14.17 -12.78
C GLU A 436 3.15 14.23 -14.09
N LYS A 437 3.84 14.09 -15.23
CA LYS A 437 3.21 14.07 -16.56
C LYS A 437 2.26 12.89 -16.72
N LEU A 438 2.67 11.68 -16.35
CA LEU A 438 1.84 10.48 -16.51
C LEU A 438 0.59 10.52 -15.61
N ILE A 439 0.68 11.11 -14.42
CA ILE A 439 -0.47 11.32 -13.53
C ILE A 439 -1.42 12.35 -14.13
N ALA A 440 -0.91 13.49 -14.61
CA ALA A 440 -1.71 14.54 -15.23
C ALA A 440 -2.45 14.05 -16.49
N GLU A 441 -1.82 13.19 -17.28
CA GLU A 441 -2.41 12.57 -18.47
C GLU A 441 -3.34 11.38 -18.16
N GLY A 442 -3.46 10.97 -16.89
CA GLY A 442 -4.27 9.83 -16.48
C GLY A 442 -3.71 8.45 -16.87
N LYS A 443 -2.45 8.39 -17.33
CA LYS A 443 -1.72 7.15 -17.68
C LYS A 443 -1.10 6.47 -16.47
N MET A 444 -0.87 7.21 -15.39
CA MET A 444 -0.46 6.69 -14.09
C MET A 444 -1.49 7.09 -13.02
N HIS A 445 -1.92 6.15 -12.19
CA HIS A 445 -2.80 6.42 -11.07
C HIS A 445 -2.04 7.09 -9.92
N GLY A 446 -2.44 8.30 -9.55
CA GLY A 446 -1.86 9.06 -8.45
C GLY A 446 -2.26 8.61 -7.03
N GLY A 447 -3.15 7.62 -6.91
CA GLY A 447 -3.71 7.15 -5.64
C GLY A 447 -5.11 7.73 -5.38
N ASP A 448 -5.99 6.96 -4.71
CA ASP A 448 -7.34 7.45 -4.37
C ASP A 448 -7.25 8.58 -3.33
N ARG A 449 -6.27 8.48 -2.43
CA ARG A 449 -5.77 9.59 -1.60
C ARG A 449 -4.41 10.07 -2.15
N PRO A 450 -4.38 11.05 -3.07
CA PRO A 450 -3.19 11.37 -3.87
C PRO A 450 -2.00 11.89 -3.05
N PHE A 451 -2.22 12.39 -1.84
CA PHE A 451 -1.17 12.90 -0.93
C PHE A 451 -0.83 11.94 0.21
N SER A 452 -1.48 10.77 0.27
CA SER A 452 -1.25 9.80 1.33
C SER A 452 0.10 9.09 1.21
N LEU A 453 0.54 8.50 2.31
CA LEU A 453 1.79 7.73 2.35
C LEU A 453 1.70 6.43 1.53
N PHE A 454 0.62 5.65 1.66
CA PHE A 454 0.57 4.32 1.02
C PHE A 454 0.04 4.32 -0.41
N GLU A 455 -0.78 5.29 -0.82
CA GLU A 455 -1.36 5.31 -2.17
C GLU A 455 -0.78 6.41 -3.05
N GLY A 456 -0.40 7.54 -2.44
CA GLY A 456 -0.11 8.79 -3.11
C GLY A 456 1.36 9.15 -3.27
N ILE A 457 1.60 10.42 -3.59
CA ILE A 457 2.94 11.01 -3.72
C ILE A 457 3.66 11.15 -2.36
N GLY A 458 2.95 10.99 -1.24
CA GLY A 458 3.58 10.90 0.09
C GLY A 458 4.56 9.74 0.18
N GLY A 459 4.17 8.60 -0.37
CA GLY A 459 5.04 7.43 -0.48
C GLY A 459 6.20 7.62 -1.45
N MET A 460 5.99 8.34 -2.55
CA MET A 460 7.06 8.69 -3.50
C MET A 460 8.10 9.60 -2.85
N SER A 461 7.65 10.64 -2.15
CA SER A 461 8.52 11.53 -1.38
C SER A 461 9.30 10.77 -0.31
N TYR A 462 8.64 9.85 0.42
CA TYR A 462 9.29 9.03 1.43
C TYR A 462 10.40 8.16 0.81
N MET A 463 10.11 7.48 -0.30
CA MET A 463 11.10 6.66 -1.02
C MET A 463 12.28 7.50 -1.53
N PHE A 464 12.04 8.69 -2.09
CA PHE A 464 13.12 9.57 -2.53
C PHE A 464 14.04 10.01 -1.38
N LEU A 465 13.51 10.23 -0.17
CA LEU A 465 14.33 10.50 1.00
C LEU A 465 15.15 9.28 1.42
N ASP A 466 14.61 8.07 1.28
CA ASP A 466 15.31 6.82 1.57
C ASP A 466 16.45 6.51 0.57
N MET A 467 16.37 7.04 -0.66
CA MET A 467 17.47 6.95 -1.63
C MET A 467 18.74 7.71 -1.18
N ASN A 468 18.68 8.54 -0.13
CA ASN A 468 19.85 9.27 0.35
C ASN A 468 20.87 8.37 1.07
N ASP A 469 20.39 7.33 1.75
CA ASP A 469 21.23 6.27 2.34
C ASP A 469 20.62 4.90 2.00
N PRO A 470 20.97 4.31 0.84
CA PRO A 470 20.38 3.08 0.37
C PRO A 470 20.66 1.87 1.26
N THR A 471 21.65 1.95 2.15
CA THR A 471 21.99 0.88 3.10
C THR A 471 21.08 0.89 4.33
N GLN A 472 20.41 2.01 4.59
CA GLN A 472 19.46 2.20 5.69
C GLN A 472 18.00 2.32 5.22
N ALA A 473 17.75 2.22 3.90
CA ALA A 473 16.41 2.28 3.33
C ALA A 473 15.55 1.07 3.75
N LEU A 474 14.40 1.35 4.36
CA LEU A 474 13.48 0.36 4.92
C LEU A 474 12.05 0.67 4.47
N PHE A 475 11.34 -0.31 3.91
CA PHE A 475 9.95 -0.12 3.51
C PHE A 475 9.11 0.35 4.71
N PRO A 476 8.41 1.50 4.63
CA PRO A 476 7.74 2.11 5.77
C PRO A 476 6.62 1.21 6.29
N GLY A 477 6.64 0.90 7.60
CA GLY A 477 5.60 0.08 8.23
C GLY A 477 5.63 -1.41 7.83
N TYR A 478 6.73 -1.88 7.22
CA TYR A 478 6.95 -3.29 6.92
C TYR A 478 8.31 -3.76 7.38
N GLU A 479 9.40 -3.17 6.87
CA GLU A 479 10.75 -3.54 7.30
C GLU A 479 11.15 -2.76 8.54
N LEU A 480 11.88 -3.42 9.46
CA LEU A 480 12.22 -2.87 10.77
C LEU A 480 13.69 -2.55 10.95
#